data_AF-A0A9D2CES5-F1
#
_entry.id   AF-A0A9D2CES5-F1
#
_cell.length_a   1.000
_cell.length_b   1.000
_cell.length_c   1.000
_cell.angle_alpha   90.00
_cell.angle_beta   90.00
_cell.angle_gamma   90.00
#
_symmetry.space_group_name_H-M   'P 1'
#
loop_
_entity.id
_entity.type
_entity.pdbx_description
1 polymer ?
#
loop_
_entity_poly.entity_id
_entity_poly.type
_entity_poly.pdbx_seq_one_letter_code
_entity_poly.pdbx_strand_id
1 'polypeptide(L)'
;MAIREDRRPTLASWPRRIYSWNEVPARFRQSLEKWREEGLPPGNVTYIPKVHQYKRGLEYVTAWLGEEVLLLSGGEEGVTAVLIRPGDTARMTYTIQLLKCGVEVLLEGRTEPVSFQYNRTKEDQLFPVLNLLLGNEPDRRPRTSHPADPALDRLQSDSYAMYNDAKLCYRFGEPIRESLWLPGRGYGLQAFRKQKPEYFFAKMDRGMVVLLTDFYARRTVYLPWEGLAGAAVEEAAFPGPGPRRRPALVLKTGVGEPVAVPLLPEQLGAAEAFAARLKP
;
A
#
# COMPACT_ATOMS: atom_id res chain seq x y z
N MET A 1 -2.05 7.91 41.73
CA MET A 1 -1.69 6.55 41.25
C MET A 1 -1.55 6.65 39.74
N ALA A 2 -0.33 6.59 39.20
CA ALA A 2 -0.14 6.62 37.74
C ALA A 2 -0.65 5.29 37.17
N ILE A 3 -1.73 5.35 36.39
CA ILE A 3 -2.19 4.20 35.61
C ILE A 3 -1.04 3.85 34.67
N ARG A 4 -0.38 2.73 34.94
CA ARG A 4 0.72 2.23 34.13
C ARG A 4 0.10 1.76 32.81
N GLU A 5 0.27 2.54 31.74
CA GLU A 5 -0.21 2.20 30.40
C GLU A 5 0.20 0.77 30.05
N ASP A 6 -0.79 -0.08 29.76
CA ASP A 6 -0.56 -1.44 29.30
C ASP A 6 0.02 -1.39 27.88
N ARG A 7 1.29 -1.82 27.75
CA ARG A 7 2.07 -1.77 26.51
C ARG A 7 1.93 -3.03 25.64
N ARG A 8 1.07 -3.97 26.04
CA ARG A 8 0.79 -5.16 25.21
C ARG A 8 -0.01 -4.75 23.96
N PRO A 9 0.11 -5.46 22.82
CA PRO A 9 -0.84 -5.32 21.71
C PRO A 9 -2.22 -5.77 22.21
N THR A 10 -2.97 -4.86 22.80
CA THR A 10 -4.33 -5.13 23.28
C THR A 10 -5.30 -4.96 22.11
N LEU A 11 -6.48 -5.56 22.25
CA LEU A 11 -7.64 -5.35 21.37
C LEU A 11 -7.90 -3.86 21.07
N ALA A 12 -7.46 -2.96 21.97
CA ALA A 12 -7.58 -1.51 21.87
C ALA A 12 -6.74 -0.87 20.75
N SER A 13 -5.85 -1.62 20.10
CA SER A 13 -5.01 -1.13 18.99
C SER A 13 -5.48 -1.61 17.61
N TRP A 14 -6.57 -2.36 17.54
CA TRP A 14 -7.05 -2.96 16.29
C TRP A 14 -8.10 -2.09 15.61
N PRO A 15 -8.11 -2.05 14.26
CA PRO A 15 -9.25 -1.51 13.52
C PRO A 15 -10.56 -2.13 13.99
N ARG A 16 -11.57 -1.28 14.18
CA ARG A 16 -12.87 -1.64 14.71
C ARG A 16 -13.97 -1.04 13.85
N ARG A 17 -14.78 -1.91 13.25
CA ARG A 17 -16.05 -1.49 12.64
C ARG A 17 -16.98 -0.98 13.73
N ILE A 18 -17.68 0.10 13.40
CA ILE A 18 -18.70 0.71 14.24
C ILE A 18 -20.03 0.01 13.97
N TYR A 19 -20.72 -0.42 15.01
CA TYR A 19 -22.05 -1.03 14.90
C TYR A 19 -23.16 -0.04 15.29
N SER A 20 -22.83 0.95 16.11
CA SER A 20 -23.75 1.99 16.54
C SER A 20 -23.05 3.33 16.72
N TRP A 21 -23.75 4.42 16.44
CA TRP A 21 -23.18 5.79 16.45
C TRP A 21 -22.56 6.22 17.79
N ASN A 22 -22.99 5.64 18.90
CA ASN A 22 -22.40 5.89 20.22
C ASN A 22 -20.95 5.37 20.34
N GLU A 23 -20.55 4.39 19.53
CA GLU A 23 -19.19 3.82 19.51
C GLU A 23 -18.19 4.74 18.78
N VAL A 24 -18.67 5.68 17.96
CA VAL A 24 -17.80 6.66 17.30
C VAL A 24 -17.14 7.54 18.37
N PRO A 25 -15.80 7.64 18.38
CA PRO A 25 -15.10 8.50 19.34
C PRO A 25 -15.56 9.95 19.20
N ALA A 26 -15.81 10.60 20.34
CA ALA A 26 -16.46 11.92 20.39
C ALA A 26 -15.82 12.96 19.46
N ARG A 27 -14.49 12.96 19.35
CA ARG A 27 -13.72 13.87 18.48
C ARG A 27 -14.07 13.78 17.00
N PHE A 28 -14.50 12.62 16.49
CA PHE A 28 -14.82 12.42 15.07
C PHE A 28 -16.30 12.61 14.75
N ARG A 29 -17.17 12.74 15.76
CA ARG A 29 -18.62 12.77 15.54
C ARG A 29 -19.03 13.95 14.66
N GLN A 30 -18.54 15.15 14.97
CA GLN A 30 -18.86 16.36 14.21
C GLN A 30 -18.48 16.23 12.73
N SER A 31 -17.32 15.65 12.43
CA SER A 31 -16.86 15.44 11.05
C SER A 31 -17.68 14.42 10.27
N LEU A 32 -18.50 13.60 10.94
CA LEU A 32 -19.38 12.59 10.33
C LEU A 32 -20.86 13.02 10.28
N GLU A 33 -21.24 14.15 10.90
CA GLU A 33 -22.65 14.56 11.02
C GLU A 33 -23.33 14.66 9.66
N LYS A 34 -22.70 15.37 8.71
CA LYS A 34 -23.24 15.50 7.35
C LYS A 34 -23.48 14.14 6.69
N TRP A 35 -22.50 13.25 6.72
CA TRP A 35 -22.61 11.92 6.10
C TRP A 35 -23.66 11.05 6.81
N ARG A 36 -23.79 11.20 8.13
CA ARG A 36 -24.84 10.56 8.90
C ARG A 36 -26.24 11.01 8.48
N GLU A 37 -26.43 12.32 8.27
CA GLU A 37 -27.68 12.88 7.76
C GLU A 37 -27.99 12.41 6.33
N GLU A 38 -26.95 12.23 5.51
CA GLU A 38 -27.02 11.67 4.16
C GLU A 38 -27.23 10.13 4.13
N GLY A 39 -27.34 9.49 5.29
CA GLY A 39 -27.69 8.07 5.40
C GLY A 39 -26.52 7.10 5.52
N LEU A 40 -25.32 7.56 5.88
CA LEU A 40 -24.16 6.70 6.17
C LEU A 40 -24.51 5.61 7.20
N PRO A 41 -24.41 4.32 6.86
CA PRO A 41 -24.60 3.25 7.83
C PRO A 41 -23.44 3.21 8.84
N PRO A 42 -23.68 2.97 10.15
CA PRO A 42 -22.60 2.78 11.12
C PRO A 42 -21.58 1.72 10.69
N GLY A 43 -22.06 0.61 10.10
CA GLY A 43 -21.21 -0.49 9.62
C GLY A 43 -20.21 -0.12 8.51
N ASN A 44 -20.37 1.05 7.88
CA ASN A 44 -19.45 1.59 6.90
C ASN A 44 -18.36 2.46 7.53
N VAL A 45 -18.40 2.67 8.84
CA VAL A 45 -17.41 3.41 9.60
C VAL A 45 -16.47 2.43 10.29
N THR A 46 -15.16 2.63 10.11
CA THR A 46 -14.11 1.90 10.83
C THR A 46 -13.24 2.88 11.59
N TYR A 47 -13.18 2.69 12.91
CA TYR A 47 -12.26 3.39 13.78
C TYR A 47 -10.92 2.65 13.81
N ILE A 48 -9.82 3.39 13.64
CA ILE A 48 -8.45 2.89 13.68
C ILE A 48 -7.75 3.58 14.86
N PRO A 49 -7.58 2.87 15.99
CA PRO A 49 -6.94 3.44 17.17
C PRO A 49 -5.46 3.77 16.91
N LYS A 50 -4.94 4.68 17.73
CA LYS A 50 -3.51 4.99 17.77
C LYS A 50 -2.71 3.71 18.05
N VAL A 51 -1.71 3.46 17.21
CA VAL A 51 -0.75 2.37 17.46
C VAL A 51 0.15 2.77 18.64
N HIS A 52 -0.04 2.09 19.78
CA HIS A 52 0.51 2.48 21.10
C HIS A 52 2.05 2.55 21.15
N GLN A 53 2.72 1.91 20.20
CA GLN A 53 4.18 1.91 20.08
C GLN A 53 4.74 3.27 19.64
N TYR A 54 3.90 4.23 19.26
CA TYR A 54 4.32 5.55 18.76
C TYR A 54 3.82 6.69 19.65
N LYS A 55 4.76 7.42 20.28
CA LYS A 55 4.47 8.56 21.16
C LYS A 55 3.60 9.64 20.47
N ARG A 56 3.79 9.87 19.16
CA ARG A 56 3.05 10.85 18.34
C ARG A 56 2.14 10.21 17.26
N GLY A 57 1.64 9.00 17.49
CA GLY A 57 0.67 8.39 16.57
C GLY A 57 -0.67 9.12 16.53
N LEU A 58 -1.27 9.20 15.34
CA LEU A 58 -2.65 9.69 15.14
C LEU A 58 -3.66 8.56 15.34
N GLU A 59 -4.90 8.93 15.57
CA GLU A 59 -6.08 8.07 15.42
C GLU A 59 -6.73 8.34 14.08
N TYR A 60 -7.40 7.35 13.49
CA TYR A 60 -8.07 7.54 12.21
C TYR A 60 -9.50 7.02 12.26
N VAL A 61 -10.36 7.59 11.42
CA VAL A 61 -11.64 7.01 11.04
C VAL A 61 -11.70 6.96 9.52
N THR A 62 -12.07 5.81 8.99
CA THR A 62 -12.45 5.69 7.58
C THR A 62 -13.95 5.45 7.51
N ALA A 63 -14.66 6.22 6.68
CA ALA A 63 -16.07 6.01 6.38
C ALA A 63 -16.26 5.95 4.86
N TRP A 64 -17.31 5.27 4.40
CA TRP A 64 -17.66 5.23 2.99
C TRP A 64 -19.18 5.28 2.76
N LEU A 65 -19.61 6.04 1.75
CA LEU A 65 -21.02 6.20 1.35
C LEU A 65 -21.07 6.18 -0.17
N GLY A 66 -21.81 5.22 -0.75
CA GLY A 66 -21.69 4.92 -2.18
C GLY A 66 -20.25 4.52 -2.52
N GLU A 67 -19.64 5.23 -3.45
CA GLU A 67 -18.25 5.01 -3.86
C GLU A 67 -17.25 6.01 -3.25
N GLU A 68 -17.73 6.99 -2.48
CA GLU A 68 -16.88 7.99 -1.84
C GLU A 68 -16.29 7.47 -0.53
N VAL A 69 -15.06 7.85 -0.24
CA VAL A 69 -14.35 7.53 1.01
C VAL A 69 -14.03 8.82 1.76
N LEU A 70 -14.38 8.87 3.04
CA LEU A 70 -13.97 9.92 3.95
C LEU A 70 -12.90 9.37 4.90
N LEU A 71 -11.69 9.95 4.83
CA LEU A 71 -10.61 9.69 5.76
C LEU A 71 -10.49 10.83 6.76
N LEU A 72 -10.61 10.50 8.04
CA LEU A 72 -10.43 11.41 9.16
C LEU A 72 -9.16 11.05 9.93
N SER A 73 -8.34 12.05 10.23
CA SER A 73 -7.12 11.91 11.03
C SER A 73 -7.22 12.79 12.27
N GLY A 74 -7.15 12.19 13.46
CA GLY A 74 -7.26 12.87 14.75
C GLY A 74 -5.92 12.93 15.49
N GLY A 75 -5.48 14.15 15.81
CA GLY A 75 -4.24 14.44 16.54
C GLY A 75 -4.45 15.37 17.73
N GLU A 76 -3.37 16.02 18.17
CA GLU A 76 -3.43 17.09 19.19
C GLU A 76 -4.04 18.38 18.62
N GLU A 77 -3.83 18.65 17.33
CA GLU A 77 -4.31 19.84 16.62
C GLU A 77 -5.79 19.74 16.17
N GLY A 78 -6.46 18.62 16.48
CA GLY A 78 -7.85 18.38 16.10
C GLY A 78 -8.00 17.29 15.04
N VAL A 79 -9.11 17.35 14.30
CA VAL A 79 -9.47 16.37 13.26
C VAL A 79 -9.32 17.02 11.88
N THR A 80 -8.54 16.38 11.01
CA THR A 80 -8.48 16.70 9.58
C THR A 80 -9.35 15.71 8.81
N ALA A 81 -10.10 16.20 7.82
CA ALA A 81 -10.96 15.40 6.97
C ALA A 81 -10.50 15.48 5.51
N VAL A 82 -10.46 14.33 4.83
CA VAL A 82 -10.19 14.23 3.40
C VAL A 82 -11.26 13.37 2.76
N LEU A 83 -12.02 13.98 1.84
CA LEU A 83 -12.91 13.27 0.93
C LEU A 83 -12.09 12.77 -0.27
N ILE A 84 -12.26 11.50 -0.60
CA ILE A 84 -11.62 10.82 -1.73
C ILE A 84 -12.74 10.28 -2.60
N ARG A 85 -12.79 10.73 -3.85
CA ARG A 85 -13.80 10.30 -4.82
C ARG A 85 -13.28 9.17 -5.70
N PRO A 86 -14.19 8.44 -6.37
CA PRO A 86 -13.81 7.45 -7.37
C PRO A 86 -12.90 8.07 -8.44
N GLY A 87 -11.78 7.41 -8.72
CA GLY A 87 -10.81 7.89 -9.72
C GLY A 87 -9.78 8.91 -9.20
N ASP A 88 -9.94 9.47 -7.99
CA ASP A 88 -8.97 10.45 -7.47
C ASP A 88 -7.60 9.83 -7.15
N THR A 89 -7.50 8.51 -7.00
CA THR A 89 -6.26 7.83 -6.60
C THR A 89 -5.25 7.76 -7.74
N ALA A 90 -4.27 8.66 -7.72
CA ALA A 90 -3.13 8.69 -8.63
C ALA A 90 -2.09 7.60 -8.32
N ARG A 91 -1.93 7.26 -7.04
CA ARG A 91 -1.01 6.22 -6.56
C ARG A 91 -1.44 5.70 -5.20
N MET A 92 -1.31 4.40 -4.99
CA MET A 92 -1.47 3.82 -3.66
C MET A 92 -0.19 3.07 -3.25
N THR A 93 0.34 3.40 -2.07
CA THR A 93 1.42 2.66 -1.43
C THR A 93 0.86 1.92 -0.23
N TYR A 94 1.11 0.63 -0.18
CA TYR A 94 0.70 -0.26 0.88
C TYR A 94 1.93 -0.89 1.52
N THR A 95 2.11 -0.67 2.82
CA THR A 95 3.30 -1.13 3.56
C THR A 95 2.88 -2.12 4.64
N ILE A 96 3.55 -3.25 4.71
CA ILE A 96 3.49 -4.20 5.81
C ILE A 96 4.85 -4.28 6.48
N GLN A 97 4.85 -4.00 7.77
CA GLN A 97 5.91 -4.31 8.71
C GLN A 97 5.29 -5.09 9.88
N LEU A 98 6.09 -5.90 10.57
CA LEU A 98 5.67 -6.82 11.64
C LEU A 98 4.61 -6.23 12.61
N LEU A 99 4.75 -4.96 12.99
CA LEU A 99 3.86 -4.29 13.95
C LEU A 99 3.14 -3.07 13.38
N LYS A 100 3.35 -2.76 12.10
CA LYS A 100 2.88 -1.53 11.46
C LYS A 100 2.49 -1.80 10.02
N CYS A 101 1.21 -1.70 9.73
CA CYS A 101 0.73 -1.58 8.36
C CYS A 101 0.41 -0.12 8.08
N GLY A 102 0.55 0.29 6.83
CA GLY A 102 0.27 1.65 6.39
C GLY A 102 -0.28 1.66 4.98
N VAL A 103 -1.22 2.55 4.74
CA VAL A 103 -1.73 2.88 3.41
C VAL A 103 -1.47 4.35 3.20
N GLU A 104 -0.86 4.68 2.08
CA GLU A 104 -0.63 6.04 1.61
C GLU A 104 -1.27 6.17 0.24
N VAL A 105 -2.14 7.16 0.06
CA VAL A 105 -2.85 7.42 -1.18
C VAL A 105 -2.46 8.82 -1.64
N LEU A 106 -1.82 8.90 -2.80
CA LEU A 106 -1.61 10.17 -3.47
C LEU A 106 -2.82 10.42 -4.37
N LEU A 107 -3.46 11.57 -4.18
CA LEU A 107 -4.62 11.97 -4.96
C LEU A 107 -4.20 12.86 -6.12
N GLU A 108 -4.96 12.83 -7.21
CA GLU A 108 -4.83 13.76 -8.32
C GLU A 108 -4.90 15.21 -7.81
N GLY A 109 -4.02 16.07 -8.34
CA GLY A 109 -3.91 17.48 -7.92
C GLY A 109 -3.31 17.71 -6.53
N ARG A 110 -2.87 16.67 -5.81
CA ARG A 110 -2.15 16.81 -4.52
C ARG A 110 -0.68 16.46 -4.65
N THR A 111 0.15 17.15 -3.87
CA THR A 111 1.59 16.86 -3.74
C THR A 111 1.87 15.87 -2.62
N GLU A 112 1.14 15.99 -1.51
CA GLU A 112 1.32 15.15 -0.32
C GLU A 112 0.29 14.03 -0.26
N PRO A 113 0.71 12.78 0.02
CA PRO A 113 -0.21 11.67 0.17
C PRO A 113 -1.01 11.79 1.46
N VAL A 114 -2.24 11.29 1.42
CA VAL A 114 -3.04 11.05 2.62
C VAL A 114 -2.78 9.64 3.11
N SER A 115 -2.65 9.44 4.42
CA SER A 115 -2.25 8.15 4.95
C SER A 115 -2.93 7.79 6.24
N PHE A 116 -3.02 6.49 6.49
CA PHE A 116 -3.40 5.93 7.78
C PHE A 116 -2.56 4.70 8.10
N GLN A 117 -2.37 4.47 9.40
CA GLN A 117 -1.58 3.37 9.91
C GLN A 117 -2.46 2.50 10.80
N TYR A 118 -2.27 1.19 10.74
CA TYR A 118 -3.13 0.26 11.44
C TYR A 118 -2.41 -1.03 11.82
N ASN A 119 -3.00 -1.76 12.77
CA ASN A 119 -2.58 -3.10 13.13
C ASN A 119 -3.20 -4.13 12.17
N ARG A 120 -2.38 -5.03 11.63
CA ARG A 120 -2.78 -6.03 10.63
C ARG A 120 -3.89 -6.99 11.08
N THR A 121 -4.05 -7.22 12.38
CA THR A 121 -4.89 -8.30 12.94
C THR A 121 -6.35 -8.25 12.51
N LYS A 122 -6.87 -7.06 12.17
CA LYS A 122 -8.25 -6.82 11.70
C LYS A 122 -8.30 -6.06 10.39
N GLU A 123 -7.36 -6.35 9.48
CA GLU A 123 -7.34 -5.72 8.15
C GLU A 123 -8.63 -5.97 7.36
N ASP A 124 -9.32 -7.08 7.59
CA ASP A 124 -10.62 -7.42 6.98
C ASP A 124 -11.66 -6.31 7.16
N GLN A 125 -11.60 -5.58 8.26
CA GLN A 125 -12.50 -4.44 8.53
C GLN A 125 -12.25 -3.25 7.59
N LEU A 126 -11.05 -3.15 7.02
CA LEU A 126 -10.65 -2.08 6.11
C LEU A 126 -10.84 -2.45 4.63
N PHE A 127 -11.20 -3.70 4.31
CA PHE A 127 -11.33 -4.16 2.92
C PHE A 127 -12.25 -3.28 2.07
N PRO A 128 -13.44 -2.86 2.53
CA PRO A 128 -14.31 -1.97 1.75
C PRO A 128 -13.60 -0.69 1.32
N VAL A 129 -12.96 -0.01 2.27
CA VAL A 129 -12.25 1.25 1.99
C VAL A 129 -11.05 1.01 1.09
N LEU A 130 -10.26 -0.04 1.32
CA LEU A 130 -9.12 -0.38 0.45
C LEU A 130 -9.56 -0.69 -0.99
N ASN A 131 -10.71 -1.32 -1.16
CA ASN A 131 -11.29 -1.62 -2.48
C ASN A 131 -11.77 -0.33 -3.17
N LEU A 132 -12.50 0.51 -2.46
CA LEU A 132 -13.02 1.79 -2.97
C LEU A 132 -11.90 2.76 -3.35
N LEU A 133 -10.83 2.85 -2.55
CA LEU A 133 -9.62 3.63 -2.87
C LEU A 133 -8.95 3.16 -4.17
N LEU A 134 -9.16 1.91 -4.55
CA LEU A 134 -8.71 1.33 -5.81
C LEU A 134 -9.78 1.35 -6.89
N GLY A 135 -10.91 2.04 -6.70
CA GLY A 135 -12.03 2.06 -7.65
C GLY A 135 -12.61 0.66 -7.91
N ASN A 136 -12.79 -0.12 -6.85
CA ASN A 136 -13.49 -1.40 -6.90
C ASN A 136 -14.71 -1.37 -5.98
N GLU A 137 -15.65 -2.27 -6.24
CA GLU A 137 -16.77 -2.54 -5.31
C GLU A 137 -16.27 -2.87 -3.89
N PRO A 138 -16.95 -2.39 -2.84
CA PRO A 138 -16.51 -2.54 -1.44
C PRO A 138 -16.40 -4.01 -1.01
N ASP A 139 -17.20 -4.90 -1.58
CA ASP A 139 -17.22 -6.33 -1.27
C ASP A 139 -16.29 -7.16 -2.17
N ARG A 140 -15.61 -6.55 -3.16
CA ARG A 140 -14.66 -7.25 -4.04
C ARG A 140 -13.69 -8.11 -3.22
N ARG A 141 -13.51 -9.36 -3.65
CA ARG A 141 -12.54 -10.29 -3.08
C ARG A 141 -11.49 -10.61 -4.14
N PRO A 142 -10.22 -10.25 -3.91
CA PRO A 142 -9.16 -10.59 -4.85
C PRO A 142 -8.92 -12.10 -4.83
N ARG A 143 -8.42 -12.61 -5.96
CA ARG A 143 -8.01 -14.01 -6.08
C ARG A 143 -6.92 -14.35 -5.05
N THR A 144 -7.00 -15.55 -4.50
CA THR A 144 -6.07 -16.06 -3.46
C THR A 144 -5.03 -17.04 -4.01
N SER A 145 -5.13 -17.40 -5.29
CA SER A 145 -4.21 -18.29 -6.00
C SER A 145 -3.80 -17.70 -7.34
N HIS A 146 -2.58 -18.04 -7.78
CA HIS A 146 -2.13 -17.76 -9.13
C HIS A 146 -2.84 -18.69 -10.13
N PRO A 147 -3.25 -18.20 -11.31
CA PRO A 147 -3.58 -19.08 -12.42
C PRO A 147 -2.30 -19.80 -12.89
N ALA A 148 -2.46 -20.89 -13.64
CA ALA A 148 -1.33 -21.58 -14.25
C ALA A 148 -0.61 -20.63 -15.23
N ASP A 149 0.64 -20.30 -14.94
CA ASP A 149 1.46 -19.38 -15.70
C ASP A 149 2.94 -19.79 -15.57
N PRO A 150 3.65 -20.07 -16.67
CA PRO A 150 5.03 -20.56 -16.60
C PRO A 150 6.01 -19.61 -15.90
N ALA A 151 5.79 -18.29 -15.96
CA ALA A 151 6.66 -17.34 -15.27
C ALA A 151 6.43 -17.36 -13.76
N LEU A 152 5.18 -17.53 -13.32
CA LEU A 152 4.84 -17.69 -11.90
C LEU A 152 5.25 -19.07 -11.34
N ASP A 153 5.15 -20.14 -12.13
CA ASP A 153 5.63 -21.47 -11.74
C ASP A 153 7.16 -21.46 -11.54
N ARG A 154 7.88 -20.77 -12.43
CA ARG A 154 9.31 -20.52 -12.26
C ARG A 154 9.59 -19.69 -11.01
N LEU A 155 8.83 -18.61 -10.78
CA LEU A 155 8.97 -17.80 -9.56
C LEU A 155 8.75 -18.63 -8.29
N GLN A 156 7.82 -19.59 -8.28
CA GLN A 156 7.62 -20.49 -7.14
C GLN A 156 8.88 -21.28 -6.79
N SER A 157 9.62 -21.73 -7.82
CA SER A 157 10.86 -22.48 -7.69
C SER A 157 12.03 -21.57 -7.29
N ASP A 158 12.14 -20.40 -7.92
CA ASP A 158 13.25 -19.47 -7.74
C ASP A 158 13.13 -18.65 -6.42
N SER A 159 11.90 -18.29 -6.02
CA SER A 159 11.58 -17.60 -4.77
C SER A 159 10.16 -17.90 -4.29
N TYR A 160 10.03 -18.94 -3.46
CA TYR A 160 8.75 -19.29 -2.83
C TYR A 160 8.12 -18.14 -2.01
N ALA A 161 8.96 -17.30 -1.40
CA ALA A 161 8.50 -16.13 -0.64
C ALA A 161 7.86 -15.09 -1.57
N MET A 162 8.56 -14.68 -2.62
CA MET A 162 8.03 -13.71 -3.58
C MET A 162 6.82 -14.26 -4.34
N TYR A 163 6.80 -15.55 -4.68
CA TYR A 163 5.61 -16.19 -5.26
C TYR A 163 4.38 -15.99 -4.38
N ASN A 164 4.49 -16.19 -3.06
CA ASN A 164 3.34 -15.96 -2.18
C ASN A 164 3.02 -14.48 -1.97
N ASP A 165 4.03 -13.60 -1.99
CA ASP A 165 3.83 -12.15 -1.91
C ASP A 165 3.16 -11.58 -3.16
N ALA A 166 3.46 -12.13 -4.36
CA ALA A 166 2.88 -11.73 -5.65
C ALA A 166 1.36 -11.89 -5.70
N LYS A 167 0.76 -12.77 -4.88
CA LYS A 167 -0.70 -12.89 -4.73
C LYS A 167 -1.35 -11.58 -4.29
N LEU A 168 -0.61 -10.71 -3.58
CA LEU A 168 -1.11 -9.39 -3.19
C LEU A 168 -1.45 -8.51 -4.41
N CYS A 169 -0.81 -8.71 -5.56
CA CYS A 169 -1.09 -7.96 -6.78
C CYS A 169 -2.57 -8.04 -7.18
N TYR A 170 -3.26 -9.15 -6.91
CA TYR A 170 -4.66 -9.34 -7.24
C TYR A 170 -5.62 -8.38 -6.50
N ARG A 171 -5.18 -7.80 -5.36
CA ARG A 171 -5.91 -6.70 -4.71
C ARG A 171 -6.04 -5.49 -5.64
N PHE A 172 -5.05 -5.23 -6.47
CA PHE A 172 -4.93 -4.02 -7.27
C PHE A 172 -5.46 -4.16 -8.70
N GLY A 173 -5.68 -5.38 -9.19
CA GLY A 173 -6.23 -5.65 -10.51
C GLY A 173 -6.11 -7.12 -10.87
N GLU A 174 -6.77 -7.57 -11.94
CA GLU A 174 -6.67 -8.94 -12.46
C GLU A 174 -6.90 -8.96 -13.98
N PRO A 175 -6.17 -9.77 -14.77
CA PRO A 175 -5.09 -10.68 -14.38
C PRO A 175 -3.71 -10.00 -14.31
N ILE A 176 -2.70 -10.72 -13.79
CA ILE A 176 -1.29 -10.42 -14.07
C ILE A 176 -1.06 -10.81 -15.54
N ARG A 177 -0.81 -9.83 -16.40
CA ARG A 177 -0.58 -10.03 -17.84
C ARG A 177 0.88 -10.27 -18.16
N GLU A 178 1.76 -9.67 -17.38
CA GLU A 178 3.20 -9.83 -17.49
C GLU A 178 3.84 -9.57 -16.13
N SER A 179 4.95 -10.24 -15.84
CA SER A 179 5.71 -10.01 -14.63
C SER A 179 7.21 -10.07 -14.81
N LEU A 180 7.92 -9.33 -13.97
CA LEU A 180 9.37 -9.38 -13.84
C LEU A 180 9.75 -9.50 -12.37
N TRP A 181 10.45 -10.57 -12.02
CA TRP A 181 11.07 -10.75 -10.70
C TRP A 181 12.55 -10.43 -10.78
N LEU A 182 13.05 -9.71 -9.79
CA LEU A 182 14.44 -9.27 -9.69
C LEU A 182 14.97 -9.52 -8.27
N PRO A 183 15.93 -10.45 -8.09
CA PRO A 183 16.63 -10.56 -6.82
C PRO A 183 17.55 -9.34 -6.63
N GLY A 184 17.49 -8.72 -5.47
CA GLY A 184 18.38 -7.63 -5.10
C GLY A 184 19.61 -8.12 -4.33
N ARG A 185 20.46 -7.17 -3.91
CA ARG A 185 21.57 -7.45 -3.01
C ARG A 185 21.60 -6.50 -1.83
N GLY A 186 21.95 -7.03 -0.66
CA GLY A 186 22.21 -6.22 0.53
C GLY A 186 23.57 -5.53 0.43
N TYR A 187 23.68 -4.35 1.04
CA TYR A 187 24.93 -3.59 1.14
C TYR A 187 25.30 -3.35 2.62
N GLY A 188 26.59 -3.15 2.89
CA GLY A 188 27.10 -2.97 4.25
C GLY A 188 26.71 -4.15 5.14
N LEU A 189 26.22 -3.88 6.36
CA LEU A 189 25.77 -4.93 7.29
C LEU A 189 24.61 -5.79 6.73
N GLN A 190 23.82 -5.27 5.80
CA GLN A 190 22.74 -6.03 5.18
C GLN A 190 23.27 -7.11 4.20
N ALA A 191 24.52 -7.01 3.75
CA ALA A 191 25.13 -8.00 2.88
C ALA A 191 25.24 -9.38 3.56
N PHE A 192 25.35 -9.43 4.89
CA PHE A 192 25.44 -10.66 5.68
C PHE A 192 24.08 -11.29 5.99
N ARG A 193 22.97 -10.63 5.63
CA ARG A 193 21.64 -11.21 5.88
C ARG A 193 21.36 -12.35 4.91
N LYS A 194 20.71 -13.39 5.43
CA LYS A 194 20.25 -14.53 4.64
C LYS A 194 19.20 -14.10 3.63
N GLN A 195 18.20 -13.35 4.07
CA GLN A 195 17.20 -12.79 3.17
C GLN A 195 17.76 -11.58 2.44
N LYS A 196 17.82 -11.67 1.10
CA LYS A 196 18.14 -10.55 0.22
C LYS A 196 16.88 -9.77 -0.11
N PRO A 197 16.99 -8.47 -0.44
CA PRO A 197 15.84 -7.76 -0.97
C PRO A 197 15.40 -8.39 -2.29
N GLU A 198 14.11 -8.36 -2.58
CA GLU A 198 13.55 -8.82 -3.85
C GLU A 198 12.54 -7.81 -4.36
N TYR A 199 12.38 -7.81 -5.68
CA TYR A 199 11.47 -6.89 -6.35
C TYR A 199 10.62 -7.67 -7.35
N PHE A 200 9.35 -7.30 -7.46
CA PHE A 200 8.44 -7.91 -8.40
C PHE A 200 7.57 -6.84 -9.05
N PHE A 201 7.57 -6.83 -10.38
CA PHE A 201 6.72 -5.98 -11.19
C PHE A 201 5.61 -6.84 -11.78
N ALA A 202 4.38 -6.35 -11.68
CA ALA A 202 3.22 -6.98 -12.29
C ALA A 202 2.48 -5.95 -13.15
N LYS A 203 2.40 -6.23 -14.45
CA LYS A 203 1.53 -5.55 -15.40
C LYS A 203 0.12 -6.10 -15.22
N MET A 204 -0.78 -5.28 -14.68
CA MET A 204 -2.18 -5.67 -14.44
C MET A 204 -3.07 -5.18 -15.59
N ASP A 205 -4.37 -5.43 -15.49
CA ASP A 205 -5.38 -4.86 -16.38
C ASP A 205 -5.49 -3.33 -16.24
N ARG A 206 -5.45 -2.82 -15.01
CA ARG A 206 -5.74 -1.41 -14.68
C ARG A 206 -4.53 -0.57 -14.27
N GLY A 207 -3.36 -1.19 -14.09
CA GLY A 207 -2.15 -0.47 -13.73
C GLY A 207 -0.93 -1.36 -13.51
N MET A 208 0.12 -0.77 -12.98
CA MET A 208 1.34 -1.43 -12.53
C MET A 208 1.32 -1.65 -11.03
N VAL A 209 1.70 -2.85 -10.59
CA VAL A 209 2.01 -3.15 -9.19
C VAL A 209 3.51 -3.43 -9.07
N VAL A 210 4.16 -2.80 -8.11
CA VAL A 210 5.56 -3.06 -7.76
C VAL A 210 5.64 -3.49 -6.30
N LEU A 211 6.13 -4.69 -6.07
CA LEU A 211 6.47 -5.20 -4.73
C LEU A 211 7.95 -4.98 -4.50
N LEU A 212 8.28 -4.45 -3.34
CA LEU A 212 9.62 -4.30 -2.82
C LEU A 212 9.64 -4.99 -1.46
N THR A 213 10.37 -6.09 -1.36
CA THR A 213 10.52 -6.84 -0.12
C THR A 213 11.95 -6.73 0.37
N ASP A 214 12.10 -6.52 1.66
CA ASP A 214 13.36 -6.73 2.35
C ASP A 214 13.11 -7.51 3.65
N PHE A 215 14.14 -7.64 4.47
CA PHE A 215 14.05 -8.36 5.75
C PHE A 215 13.03 -7.76 6.74
N TYR A 216 12.77 -6.46 6.67
CA TYR A 216 11.96 -5.73 7.65
C TYR A 216 10.55 -5.43 7.18
N ALA A 217 10.39 -5.23 5.88
CA ALA A 217 9.18 -4.67 5.33
C ALA A 217 8.87 -5.23 3.95
N ARG A 218 7.57 -5.24 3.64
CA ARG A 218 7.06 -5.30 2.29
C ARG A 218 6.41 -3.98 1.97
N ARG A 219 6.83 -3.34 0.88
CA ARG A 219 6.17 -2.18 0.30
C ARG A 219 5.58 -2.58 -1.04
N THR A 220 4.34 -2.19 -1.27
CA THR A 220 3.63 -2.41 -2.53
C THR A 220 3.23 -1.05 -3.06
N VAL A 221 3.60 -0.75 -4.29
CA VAL A 221 3.20 0.49 -4.96
C VAL A 221 2.30 0.11 -6.12
N TYR A 222 1.12 0.72 -6.18
CA TYR A 222 0.21 0.64 -7.31
C TYR A 222 0.14 1.98 -8.02
N LEU A 223 0.28 1.91 -9.35
CA LEU A 223 0.19 3.04 -10.27
C LEU A 223 -0.88 2.68 -11.31
N PRO A 224 -2.04 3.37 -11.35
CA PRO A 224 -2.97 3.27 -12.47
C PRO A 224 -2.25 3.58 -13.78
N TRP A 225 -2.74 3.03 -14.90
CA TRP A 225 -2.14 3.28 -16.21
C TRP A 225 -2.09 4.77 -16.57
N GLU A 226 -3.12 5.52 -16.21
CA GLU A 226 -3.21 6.97 -16.42
C GLU A 226 -2.09 7.74 -15.68
N GLY A 227 -1.63 7.22 -14.54
CA GLY A 227 -0.56 7.80 -13.75
C GLY A 227 0.85 7.40 -14.19
N LEU A 228 0.99 6.43 -15.10
CA LEU A 228 2.29 5.96 -15.59
C LEU A 228 2.72 6.75 -16.83
N ALA A 229 3.70 7.65 -16.65
CA ALA A 229 4.26 8.46 -17.73
C ALA A 229 5.28 7.70 -18.59
N GLY A 230 5.83 6.59 -18.09
CA GLY A 230 6.71 5.72 -18.86
C GLY A 230 7.55 4.79 -17.98
N ALA A 231 8.36 3.95 -18.62
CA ALA A 231 9.30 3.06 -17.97
C ALA A 231 10.63 3.03 -18.73
N ALA A 232 11.75 3.06 -18.01
CA ALA A 232 13.08 2.99 -18.61
C ALA A 232 14.10 2.37 -17.64
N VAL A 233 15.18 1.83 -18.19
CA VAL A 233 16.39 1.53 -17.44
C VAL A 233 17.30 2.75 -17.48
N GLU A 234 17.56 3.34 -16.32
CA GLU A 234 18.37 4.55 -16.19
C GLU A 234 19.12 4.60 -14.84
N GLU A 235 20.07 5.52 -14.72
CA GLU A 235 20.83 5.75 -13.49
C GLU A 235 20.01 6.51 -12.45
N ALA A 236 19.60 5.84 -11.37
CA ALA A 236 18.78 6.43 -10.30
C ALA A 236 19.56 6.57 -8.99
N ALA A 237 19.16 7.57 -8.19
CA ALA A 237 19.72 7.77 -6.86
C ALA A 237 19.00 6.91 -5.82
N PHE A 238 19.76 6.25 -4.93
CA PHE A 238 19.20 5.46 -3.84
C PHE A 238 19.74 5.93 -2.48
N PRO A 239 18.87 6.19 -1.49
CA PRO A 239 19.31 6.42 -0.13
C PRO A 239 19.79 5.11 0.52
N GLY A 240 20.70 5.22 1.47
CA GLY A 240 21.18 4.09 2.28
C GLY A 240 22.50 3.47 1.80
N PRO A 241 22.80 2.23 2.23
CA PRO A 241 24.09 1.60 1.98
C PRO A 241 24.27 1.19 0.50
N GLY A 242 25.50 1.30 0.01
CA GLY A 242 25.89 0.94 -1.36
C GLY A 242 26.15 2.15 -2.26
N PRO A 243 26.29 1.94 -3.58
CA PRO A 243 26.46 3.04 -4.54
C PRO A 243 25.25 3.98 -4.49
N ARG A 244 25.53 5.28 -4.36
CA ARG A 244 24.50 6.34 -4.33
C ARG A 244 23.72 6.44 -5.63
N ARG A 245 24.36 6.14 -6.74
CA ARG A 245 23.76 6.03 -8.07
C ARG A 245 24.14 4.68 -8.67
N ARG A 246 23.18 4.05 -9.34
CA ARG A 246 23.35 2.76 -10.02
C ARG A 246 22.20 2.55 -11.02
N PRO A 247 22.35 1.61 -11.97
CA PRO A 247 21.28 1.29 -12.90
C PRO A 247 20.02 0.84 -12.17
N ALA A 248 18.87 1.29 -12.66
CA ALA A 248 17.59 1.02 -12.07
C ALA A 248 16.51 0.88 -13.15
N LEU A 249 15.53 0.02 -12.90
CA LEU A 249 14.26 0.08 -13.62
C LEU A 249 13.42 1.17 -12.96
N VAL A 250 13.12 2.24 -13.70
CA VAL A 250 12.40 3.42 -13.22
C VAL A 250 11.04 3.50 -13.90
N LEU A 251 9.98 3.45 -13.11
CA LEU A 251 8.63 3.81 -13.53
C LEU A 251 8.43 5.31 -13.28
N LYS A 252 8.30 6.07 -14.37
CA LYS A 252 8.05 7.51 -14.35
C LYS A 252 6.56 7.74 -14.13
N THR A 253 6.24 8.63 -13.20
CA THR A 253 4.87 8.94 -12.80
C THR A 253 4.51 10.35 -13.24
N GLY A 254 3.26 10.56 -13.66
CA GLY A 254 2.74 11.91 -13.93
C GLY A 254 2.56 12.72 -12.65
N VAL A 255 2.27 12.03 -11.54
CA VAL A 255 2.05 12.63 -10.21
C VAL A 255 2.89 11.88 -9.17
N GLY A 256 3.55 12.62 -8.28
CA GLY A 256 4.40 12.07 -7.21
C GLY A 256 5.77 11.58 -7.69
N GLU A 257 6.51 10.97 -6.77
CA GLU A 257 7.86 10.48 -7.04
C GLU A 257 7.88 9.21 -7.92
N PRO A 258 8.87 9.07 -8.83
CA PRO A 258 9.03 7.87 -9.61
C PRO A 258 9.32 6.65 -8.73
N VAL A 259 8.98 5.46 -9.23
CA VAL A 259 9.31 4.19 -8.57
C VAL A 259 10.56 3.62 -9.21
N ALA A 260 11.68 3.67 -8.49
CA ALA A 260 12.96 3.13 -8.95
C ALA A 260 13.33 1.84 -8.19
N VAL A 261 13.71 0.80 -8.93
CA VAL A 261 14.23 -0.46 -8.39
C VAL A 261 15.65 -0.67 -8.88
N PRO A 262 16.64 -0.87 -7.99
CA PRO A 262 18.03 -1.03 -8.39
C PRO A 262 18.23 -2.37 -9.11
N LEU A 263 19.06 -2.35 -10.15
CA LEU A 263 19.39 -3.52 -10.96
C LEU A 263 20.79 -4.03 -10.68
N LEU A 264 20.95 -5.35 -10.77
CA LEU A 264 22.24 -6.00 -10.92
C LEU A 264 22.64 -6.03 -12.42
N PRO A 265 23.94 -6.09 -12.75
CA PRO A 265 24.38 -6.07 -14.15
C PRO A 265 23.71 -7.11 -15.05
N GLU A 266 23.48 -8.32 -14.54
CA GLU A 266 22.84 -9.42 -15.24
C GLU A 266 21.33 -9.22 -15.48
N GLN A 267 20.72 -8.21 -14.84
CA GLN A 267 19.28 -7.93 -14.93
C GLN A 267 18.94 -6.87 -15.99
N LEU A 268 19.93 -6.15 -16.52
CA LEU A 268 19.72 -5.01 -17.40
C LEU A 268 18.88 -5.38 -18.63
N GLY A 269 19.25 -6.44 -19.36
CA GLY A 269 18.53 -6.83 -20.57
C GLY A 269 17.08 -7.26 -20.32
N ALA A 270 16.82 -7.98 -19.22
CA ALA A 270 15.46 -8.37 -18.84
C ALA A 270 14.61 -7.15 -18.44
N ALA A 271 15.20 -6.21 -17.70
CA ALA A 271 14.54 -4.97 -17.29
C ALA A 271 14.25 -4.03 -18.48
N GLU A 272 15.17 -3.92 -19.44
CA GLU A 272 14.97 -3.16 -20.68
C GLU A 272 13.84 -3.76 -21.51
N ALA A 273 13.84 -5.08 -21.69
CA ALA A 273 12.81 -5.78 -22.44
C ALA A 273 11.42 -5.62 -21.78
N PHE A 274 11.37 -5.69 -20.44
CA PHE A 274 10.14 -5.45 -19.70
C PHE A 274 9.66 -4.00 -19.84
N ALA A 275 10.55 -3.01 -19.65
CA ALA A 275 10.23 -1.59 -19.81
C ALA A 275 9.71 -1.26 -21.21
N ALA A 276 10.27 -1.87 -22.25
CA ALA A 276 9.80 -1.70 -23.63
C ALA A 276 8.36 -2.17 -23.85
N ARG A 277 7.90 -3.18 -23.10
CA ARG A 277 6.52 -3.72 -23.15
C ARG A 277 5.53 -3.00 -22.25
N LEU A 278 6.01 -2.06 -21.41
CA LEU A 278 5.17 -1.16 -20.61
C LEU A 278 4.82 0.13 -21.35
N LYS A 279 5.45 0.41 -22.49
CA LYS A 279 5.09 1.57 -23.31
C LYS A 279 3.65 1.38 -23.81
N PRO A 280 2.75 2.37 -23.60
CA PRO A 280 1.40 2.32 -24.14
C PRO A 280 1.39 2.26 -25.67
#